data_AF-A0A382UNX9-F1
#
_entry.id   AF-A0A382UNX9-F1
#
_cell.length_a   1.000
_cell.length_b   1.000
_cell.length_c   1.000
_cell.angle_alpha   90.00
_cell.angle_beta   90.00
_cell.angle_gamma   90.00
#
_symmetry.space_group_name_H-M   'P 1'
#
loop_
_entity.id
_entity.type
_entity.pdbx_description
1 polymer ?
#
loop_
_entity_poly.entity_id
_entity_poly.type
_entity_poly.pdbx_seq_one_letter_code
_entity_poly.pdbx_strand_id
1 'polypeptide(L)' 'MIGTLIVSFFMISYCMGILVHSALMYEDKNKIGKDSRNGWILSMAAGTGITGWMFYYGYYMNFLR' A
#
# COMPACT_ATOMS: atom_id res chain seq x y z
N MET A 1 -10.82 -4.42 -19.56
CA MET A 1 -11.24 -3.60 -18.41
C MET A 1 -10.82 -4.22 -17.08
N ILE A 2 -11.28 -5.43 -16.72
CA ILE A 2 -10.92 -6.09 -15.45
C ILE A 2 -9.39 -6.28 -15.30
N GLY A 3 -8.71 -6.78 -16.33
CA GLY A 3 -7.26 -7.02 -16.26
C GLY A 3 -6.45 -5.75 -16.00
N THR A 4 -6.84 -4.63 -16.62
CA THR A 4 -6.20 -3.32 -16.43
C THR A 4 -6.40 -2.80 -15.02
N LEU A 5 -7.60 -2.99 -14.43
CA LEU A 5 -7.88 -2.60 -13.04
C LEU A 5 -7.04 -3.39 -12.05
N ILE A 6 -6.88 -4.71 -12.27
CA ILE A 6 -6.05 -5.57 -11.43
C ILE A 6 -4.59 -5.13 -11.50
N VAL A 7 -4.05 -4.91 -12.71
CA VAL A 7 -2.65 -4.46 -12.87
C VAL A 7 -2.42 -3.10 -12.22
N SER A 8 -3.33 -2.14 -12.43
CA SER A 8 -3.24 -0.82 -11.79
C SER A 8 -3.33 -0.92 -10.27
N PHE A 9 -4.19 -1.79 -9.73
CA PHE A 9 -4.29 -2.04 -8.29
C PHE A 9 -2.97 -2.52 -7.69
N PHE A 10 -2.32 -3.50 -8.32
CA PHE A 10 -1.03 -4.00 -7.85
C PHE A 10 0.07 -2.94 -7.93
N MET A 11 0.11 -2.15 -9.01
CA MET A 11 1.10 -1.08 -9.17
C MET A 11 0.94 0.02 -8.11
N ILE A 12 -0.29 0.48 -7.88
CA ILE A 12 -0.58 1.50 -6.86
C ILE A 12 -0.28 0.97 -5.46
N SER A 13 -0.68 -0.28 -5.18
CA SER A 13 -0.41 -0.94 -3.90
C SER A 13 1.09 -1.05 -3.61
N TYR A 14 1.88 -1.42 -4.61
CA TYR A 14 3.33 -1.52 -4.48
C TYR A 14 3.98 -0.16 -4.21
N CYS A 15 3.61 0.88 -4.98
CA CYS A 15 4.08 2.23 -4.74
C CYS A 15 3.71 2.73 -3.33
N MET A 16 2.46 2.49 -2.90
CA MET A 16 2.01 2.91 -1.58
C MET A 16 2.70 2.15 -0.45
N GLY A 17 2.95 0.85 -0.64
CA GLY A 17 3.71 0.02 0.29
C GLY A 17 5.15 0.52 0.46
N ILE A 18 5.83 0.91 -0.62
CA ILE A 18 7.18 1.49 -0.55
C ILE A 18 7.17 2.86 0.14
N LEU A 19 6.16 3.70 -0.12
CA LEU A 19 6.04 5.00 0.55
C LEU A 19 5.88 4.83 2.07
N VAL A 20 5.01 3.92 2.50
CA VAL A 20 4.83 3.59 3.92
C VAL A 20 6.12 2.99 4.51
N HIS A 21 6.79 2.10 3.78
CA HIS A 21 8.06 1.53 4.21
C HIS A 21 9.13 2.61 4.42
N SER A 22 9.21 3.55 3.49
CA SER A 22 10.18 4.65 3.51
C SER A 22 9.87 5.63 4.64
N ALA A 23 8.60 5.92 4.92
CA ALA A 23 8.18 6.74 6.05
C ALA A 23 8.55 6.08 7.39
N LEU A 24 8.27 4.78 7.54
CA LEU A 24 8.62 4.02 8.74
C LEU A 24 10.14 3.93 8.95
N MET A 25 10.92 3.72 7.88
CA MET A 25 12.39 3.76 7.95
C MET A 25 12.93 5.17 8.26
N TYR A 26 12.23 6.23 7.84
CA TYR A 26 12.64 7.60 8.09
C TYR A 26 12.40 8.02 9.55
N GLU A 27 11.31 7.55 10.16
CA GLU A 27 11.04 7.76 11.58
C GLU A 27 11.95 6.92 12.48
N ASP A 28 12.25 5.68 12.10
CA ASP A 28 13.11 4.79 12.87
C ASP A 28 14.61 4.99 12.57
N LYS A 29 15.14 6.18 12.90
CA LYS A 29 16.56 6.47 12.68
C LYS A 29 17.52 5.78 13.66
N ASN A 30 17.04 5.04 14.66
CA ASN A 30 17.90 4.69 15.79
C ASN A 30 17.75 3.27 16.38
N LYS A 31 16.80 2.41 15.98
CA LYS A 31 16.64 1.09 16.65
C LYS A 31 16.25 -0.12 15.80
N ILE A 32 15.74 0.04 14.59
CA ILE A 32 15.29 -1.09 13.77
C ILE A 32 16.35 -1.39 12.71
N GLY A 33 16.95 -2.57 12.81
CA GLY A 33 17.92 -3.07 11.84
C GLY A 33 17.39 -2.89 10.42
N LYS A 34 18.24 -2.31 9.56
CA LYS A 34 17.97 -1.96 8.16
C LYS A 34 17.40 -3.11 7.29
N ASP A 35 17.45 -4.34 7.81
CA ASP A 35 17.02 -5.60 7.20
C ASP A 35 15.80 -6.25 7.89
N SER A 36 14.97 -5.47 8.61
CA SER A 36 13.77 -6.02 9.25
C SER A 36 12.72 -6.42 8.20
N ARG A 37 12.79 -7.68 7.75
CA ARG A 37 11.84 -8.33 6.84
C ARG A 37 10.39 -8.15 7.30
N ASN A 38 10.17 -8.11 8.62
CA ASN A 38 8.85 -7.86 9.20
C ASN A 38 8.35 -6.43 8.94
N GLY A 39 9.23 -5.43 8.99
CA GLY A 39 8.87 -4.04 8.66
C GLY A 39 8.48 -3.88 7.19
N TRP A 40 9.16 -4.57 6.29
CA TRP A 40 8.83 -4.60 4.87
C TRP A 40 7.49 -5.28 4.57
N ILE A 41 7.24 -6.44 5.19
CA ILE A 41 5.96 -7.16 5.04
C ILE A 41 4.80 -6.30 5.59
N LEU A 42 4.99 -5.66 6.75
CA LEU A 42 3.98 -4.81 7.38
C LEU A 42 3.65 -3.59 6.50
N SER A 43 4.66 -2.93 5.92
CA SER A 43 4.44 -1.79 5.03
C SER A 43 3.74 -2.18 3.73
N MET A 44 4.06 -3.36 3.17
CA MET A 44 3.36 -3.87 1.97
C MET A 44 1.89 -4.23 2.28
N ALA A 45 1.63 -4.80 3.46
CA ALA A 45 0.27 -5.07 3.92
C ALA A 45 -0.53 -3.76 4.11
N ALA A 46 0.10 -2.74 4.71
CA ALA A 46 -0.51 -1.42 4.87
C ALA A 46 -0.82 -0.75 3.52
N GLY A 47 0.12 -0.78 2.56
CA GLY A 47 -0.09 -0.25 1.20
C GLY A 47 -1.24 -0.94 0.46
N THR A 48 -1.36 -2.26 0.62
CA THR A 48 -2.49 -3.03 0.06
C THR A 48 -3.82 -2.68 0.72
N GLY A 49 -3.83 -2.46 2.04
CA GLY A 49 -5.01 -2.00 2.77
C GLY A 49 -5.48 -0.62 2.31
N ILE A 50 -4.57 0.35 2.18
CA ILE A 50 -4.89 1.72 1.72
C ILE A 50 -5.44 1.69 0.29
N THR A 51 -4.80 0.94 -0.60
CA THR A 51 -5.22 0.83 -2.00
C THR A 51 -6.55 0.09 -2.12
N GLY A 52 -6.75 -0.97 -1.35
CA GLY A 52 -8.03 -1.67 -1.20
C GLY A 52 -9.15 -0.73 -0.77
N TRP A 53 -8.91 0.09 0.25
CA TRP A 53 -9.87 1.08 0.74
C TRP A 53 -10.18 2.15 -0.30
N MET A 54 -9.18 2.67 -1.02
CA MET A 54 -9.37 3.64 -2.11
C MET A 54 -10.24 3.08 -3.23
N PHE A 55 -10.02 1.82 -3.65
CA PHE A 55 -10.82 1.18 -4.70
C PHE A 55 -12.24 0.87 -4.21
N TYR A 56 -12.40 0.43 -2.96
CA TYR A 56 -13.70 0.20 -2.36
C TYR A 56 -14.50 1.51 -2.24
N TYR A 57 -13.86 2.58 -1.78
CA TYR A 57 -14.46 3.91 -1.68
C TYR A 57 -14.83 4.47 -3.07
N GLY A 58 -13.94 4.32 -4.05
CA GLY A 58 -14.19 4.70 -5.44
C GLY A 58 -15.34 3.92 -6.08
N TYR A 59 -15.48 2.63 -5.74
CA TYR A 59 -16.60 1.78 -6.16
C TYR A 59 -17.92 2.24 -5.54
N TYR A 60 -17.93 2.52 -4.23
CA TYR A 60 -19.10 3.06 -3.54
C TYR A 60 -19.56 4.40 -4.13
N MET A 61 -18.64 5.32 -4.40
CA MET A 61 -18.99 6.66 -4.90
C MET A 61 -19.44 6.67 -6.37
N ASN A 62 -19.03 5.69 -7.20
CA ASN A 62 -19.40 5.64 -8.63
C ASN A 62 -20.58 4.74 -8.95
N PHE A 63 -20.79 3.63 -8.24
CA PHE A 63 -21.78 2.61 -8.61
C PHE A 63 -23.02 2.56 -7.71
N LEU A 64 -23.01 3.19 -6.53
CA LEU A 64 -24.18 3.31 -5.64
C LEU A 64 -24.93 4.65 -5.80
N ARG A 65 -24.75 5.34 -6.93
CA ARG A 65 -25.53 6.53 -7.32
C ARG A 65 -26.44 6.21 -8.49
#